data_AF-A0A2K8YSP0-F1
#
_entry.id   AF-A0A2K8YSP0-F1
#
_cell.length_a   1.000
_cell.length_b   1.000
_cell.length_c   1.000
_cell.angle_alpha   90.00
_cell.angle_beta   90.00
_cell.angle_gamma   90.00
#
_symmetry.space_group_name_H-M   'P 1'
#
loop_
_entity.id
_entity.type
_entity.pdbx_description
1 polymer ?
#
loop_
_entity_poly.entity_id
_entity_poly.type
_entity_poly.pdbx_seq_one_letter_code
_entity_poly.pdbx_strand_id
1 'polypeptide(L)'
;MKKVISSALVILVGWFLTVPTFGQGQGISLNKIIAKVDNYYVLRSDLEEAYQSYVGQNQTPPQKCQLLESLVINKMMLAKAEIDSVMIEEKIVDSELDSRMQYMIQQFGSDKNIVEAYGKSLEMLKSELRTQVKEQKLVQKMQSKITSDVKVTPRDVRKFFDGIPKDSLPYIPAEVEIGQIVRFAKPTKEQKDVLRQKLLDLRTRVEKGEDFAKLAKEFSEDVGSGQNGGDLGFAKRGAMVAPFEGAALKLKPNEMSDVVESDFGLHLIQLLETRGAEYHSRHILLRPDYNRLDVSGPTHYLDSLRNLIKIDSLKFDKAAKDYSEDKGTADAGGLLRDAQSGSSRMAMDGSMEYAMFQMLDTMKVGEISAPLPYRTEDGKSAVRLLYFKSKIAPHTADFTKDFEKLQTIVLQNKKNRAIDNWFKKSVADVYITVDPEFHSCKIFGTTQGSAATLSGGGN
;
A
#
# COMPACT_ATOMS: atom_id res chain seq x y z
N MET A 1 -76.65 -28.36 34.76
CA MET A 1 -76.74 -27.27 35.77
C MET A 1 -75.89 -26.10 35.28
N LYS A 2 -76.53 -24.91 35.16
CA LYS A 2 -75.98 -23.52 35.06
C LYS A 2 -74.92 -23.24 33.97
N LYS A 3 -75.28 -22.62 32.82
CA LYS A 3 -75.29 -21.14 32.50
C LYS A 3 -73.91 -20.49 32.76
N VAL A 4 -73.27 -19.79 31.81
CA VAL A 4 -73.41 -18.35 31.45
C VAL A 4 -72.38 -18.06 30.31
N ILE A 5 -72.74 -17.75 29.05
CA ILE A 5 -72.88 -16.43 28.37
C ILE A 5 -71.96 -15.29 28.87
N SER A 6 -71.09 -14.75 28.02
CA SER A 6 -71.09 -13.32 27.59
C SER A 6 -69.73 -12.63 27.51
N SER A 7 -69.61 -11.87 26.41
CA SER A 7 -68.92 -10.57 26.29
C SER A 7 -67.42 -10.56 25.98
N ALA A 8 -67.15 -10.51 24.68
CA ALA A 8 -65.97 -9.88 24.11
C ALA A 8 -65.94 -8.39 24.47
N LEU A 9 -64.87 -7.96 25.14
CA LEU A 9 -64.57 -6.56 25.41
C LEU A 9 -63.45 -6.13 24.46
N VAL A 10 -63.79 -5.28 23.48
CA VAL A 10 -62.86 -4.58 22.61
C VAL A 10 -62.18 -3.49 23.45
N ILE A 11 -60.90 -3.66 23.77
CA ILE A 11 -60.06 -2.61 24.35
C ILE A 11 -59.29 -1.95 23.21
N LEU A 12 -59.72 -0.75 22.86
CA LEU A 12 -59.09 0.16 21.92
C LEU A 12 -57.95 0.88 22.66
N VAL A 13 -56.72 0.33 22.58
CA VAL A 13 -55.52 1.00 23.11
C VAL A 13 -55.08 2.04 22.08
N GLY A 14 -55.39 3.30 22.35
CA GLY A 14 -54.86 4.44 21.61
C GLY A 14 -53.35 4.55 21.81
N TRP A 15 -52.59 4.35 20.73
CA TRP A 15 -51.19 4.73 20.66
C TRP A 15 -51.06 6.26 20.61
N PHE A 16 -50.57 6.84 21.70
CA PHE A 16 -50.00 8.19 21.66
C PHE A 16 -48.71 8.15 20.83
N LEU A 17 -48.78 8.64 19.60
CA LEU A 17 -47.61 9.00 18.80
C LEU A 17 -46.92 10.19 19.47
N THR A 18 -45.89 9.91 20.26
CA THR A 18 -44.89 10.92 20.63
C THR A 18 -43.97 11.10 19.43
N VAL A 19 -44.14 12.19 18.70
CA VAL A 19 -43.18 12.62 17.68
C VAL A 19 -41.91 13.03 18.44
N PRO A 20 -40.75 12.40 18.21
CA PRO A 20 -39.52 12.91 18.77
C PRO A 20 -39.27 14.26 18.11
N THR A 21 -39.36 15.33 18.89
CA THR A 21 -38.78 16.61 18.54
C THR A 21 -37.28 16.40 18.43
N PHE A 22 -36.77 16.31 17.20
CA PHE A 22 -35.36 16.52 16.94
C PHE A 22 -35.06 17.95 17.37
N GLY A 23 -34.57 18.10 18.61
CA GLY A 23 -33.94 19.33 19.03
C GLY A 23 -32.88 19.67 18.00
N GLN A 24 -32.92 20.90 17.49
CA GLN A 24 -31.85 21.45 16.67
C GLN A 24 -30.58 21.44 17.52
N GLY A 25 -29.80 20.37 17.42
CA GLY A 25 -28.43 20.34 17.91
C GLY A 25 -27.70 21.48 17.23
N GLN A 26 -27.10 22.37 18.03
CA GLN A 26 -26.20 23.39 17.52
C GLN A 26 -25.22 22.72 16.56
N GLY A 27 -25.29 23.09 15.28
CA GLY A 27 -24.41 22.55 14.25
C GLY A 27 -22.96 22.77 14.68
N ILE A 28 -22.26 21.69 15.01
CA ILE A 28 -20.86 21.74 15.37
C ILE A 28 -20.08 22.15 14.11
N SER A 29 -19.55 23.37 14.09
CA SER A 29 -18.73 23.84 12.96
C SER A 29 -17.42 23.06 12.91
N LEU A 30 -17.24 22.25 11.86
CA LEU A 30 -16.02 21.47 11.62
C LEU A 30 -14.83 22.37 11.21
N ASN A 31 -15.10 23.58 10.71
CA ASN A 31 -14.08 24.56 10.34
C ASN A 31 -13.61 25.43 11.53
N LYS A 32 -14.03 25.11 12.76
CA LYS A 32 -13.58 25.82 13.96
C LYS A 32 -12.10 25.54 14.21
N ILE A 33 -11.30 26.59 14.39
CA ILE A 33 -9.92 26.48 14.88
C ILE A 33 -9.97 26.09 16.35
N ILE A 34 -9.38 24.95 16.70
CA ILE A 34 -9.36 24.43 18.08
C ILE A 34 -7.99 24.54 18.73
N ALA A 35 -6.92 24.70 17.93
CA ALA A 35 -5.62 25.13 18.41
C ALA A 35 -4.86 25.88 17.31
N LYS A 36 -3.89 26.69 17.71
CA LYS A 36 -2.98 27.43 16.83
C LYS A 36 -1.56 27.35 17.39
N VAL A 37 -0.60 27.13 16.51
CA VAL A 37 0.85 27.11 16.78
C VAL A 37 1.52 28.04 15.78
N ASP A 38 1.88 29.25 16.19
CA ASP A 38 2.33 30.32 15.31
C ASP A 38 1.42 30.52 14.08
N ASN A 39 1.89 30.23 12.88
CA ASN A 39 1.15 30.36 11.63
C ASN A 39 0.32 29.12 11.27
N TYR A 40 0.41 28.05 12.06
CA TYR A 40 -0.26 26.78 11.81
C TYR A 40 -1.50 26.63 12.68
N TYR A 41 -2.56 26.08 12.08
CA TYR A 41 -3.86 25.91 12.73
C TYR A 41 -4.20 24.42 12.81
N VAL A 42 -4.87 24.04 13.90
CA VAL A 42 -5.53 22.75 14.05
C VAL A 42 -7.02 23.00 14.04
N LEU A 43 -7.71 22.40 13.08
CA LEU A 43 -9.16 22.51 12.93
C LEU A 43 -9.87 21.39 13.67
N ARG A 44 -11.16 21.60 13.97
CA ARG A 44 -12.02 20.56 14.52
C ARG A 44 -12.19 19.40 13.55
N SER A 45 -12.23 19.67 12.25
CA SER A 45 -12.18 18.66 11.19
C SER A 45 -10.95 17.77 11.31
N ASP A 46 -9.77 18.33 11.55
CA ASP A 46 -8.53 17.56 11.65
C ASP A 46 -8.58 16.55 12.81
N LEU A 47 -9.13 16.97 13.95
CA LEU A 47 -9.31 16.10 15.11
C LEU A 47 -10.33 14.99 14.86
N GLU A 48 -11.43 15.31 14.19
CA GLU A 48 -12.47 14.34 13.88
C GLU A 48 -12.00 13.36 12.79
N GLU A 49 -11.32 13.85 11.73
CA GLU A 49 -10.70 13.02 10.71
C GLU A 49 -9.66 12.07 11.31
N ALA A 50 -8.79 12.57 12.21
CA ALA A 50 -7.86 11.74 12.93
C ALA A 50 -8.58 10.66 13.73
N TYR A 51 -9.66 10.99 14.44
CA TYR A 51 -10.47 10.02 15.20
C TYR A 51 -11.13 8.98 14.28
N GLN A 52 -11.77 9.42 13.19
CA GLN A 52 -12.45 8.56 12.22
C GLN A 52 -11.48 7.62 11.50
N SER A 53 -10.22 8.02 11.31
CA SER A 53 -9.20 7.16 10.69
C SER A 53 -8.92 5.89 11.50
N TYR A 54 -8.99 5.95 12.84
CA TYR A 54 -8.87 4.78 13.71
C TYR A 54 -10.12 3.90 13.66
N VAL A 55 -11.29 4.54 13.71
CA VAL A 55 -12.59 3.83 13.63
C VAL A 55 -12.71 3.09 12.30
N GLY A 56 -12.33 3.71 11.18
CA GLY A 56 -12.33 3.09 9.86
C GLY A 56 -11.36 1.92 9.71
N GLN A 57 -10.32 1.84 10.56
CA GLN A 57 -9.38 0.72 10.64
C GLN A 57 -9.79 -0.34 11.69
N ASN A 58 -11.00 -0.23 12.27
CA ASN A 58 -11.46 -1.05 13.40
C ASN A 58 -10.52 -0.99 14.62
N GLN A 59 -9.79 0.10 14.80
CA GLN A 59 -8.92 0.34 15.95
C GLN A 59 -9.63 1.19 17.00
N THR A 60 -9.30 0.97 18.27
CA THR A 60 -9.79 1.84 19.35
C THR A 60 -9.08 3.18 19.28
N PRO A 61 -9.78 4.29 19.03
CA PRO A 61 -9.15 5.61 18.97
C PRO A 61 -8.63 6.04 20.34
N PRO A 62 -7.47 6.72 20.42
CA PRO A 62 -7.03 7.38 21.63
C PRO A 62 -8.04 8.42 22.12
N GLN A 63 -7.88 8.88 23.37
CA GLN A 63 -8.74 9.94 23.89
C GLN A 63 -8.59 11.20 23.02
N LYS A 64 -9.68 11.95 22.81
CA LYS A 64 -9.67 13.17 21.97
C LYS A 64 -8.59 14.18 22.39
N CYS A 65 -8.31 14.30 23.69
CA CYS A 65 -7.21 15.14 24.19
C CYS A 65 -5.83 14.68 23.72
N GLN A 66 -5.56 13.37 23.67
CA GLN A 66 -4.29 12.82 23.20
C GLN A 66 -4.14 13.00 21.67
N LEU A 67 -5.24 12.86 20.93
CA LEU A 67 -5.24 13.14 19.49
C LEU A 67 -4.98 14.61 19.21
N LEU A 68 -5.63 15.52 19.94
CA LEU A 68 -5.37 16.95 19.83
C LEU A 68 -3.92 17.28 20.18
N GLU A 69 -3.38 16.71 21.25
CA GLU A 69 -1.97 16.89 21.62
C GLU A 69 -1.02 16.49 20.49
N SER A 70 -1.25 15.33 19.86
CA SER A 70 -0.48 14.86 18.70
C SER A 70 -0.56 15.82 17.50
N LEU A 71 -1.75 16.35 17.19
CA LEU A 71 -1.94 17.33 16.11
C LEU A 71 -1.17 18.63 16.40
N VAL A 72 -1.21 19.11 17.63
CA VAL A 72 -0.47 20.32 18.05
C VAL A 72 1.04 20.08 17.99
N ILE A 73 1.53 18.89 18.39
CA ILE A 73 2.94 18.50 18.24
C ILE A 73 3.36 18.54 16.76
N ASN A 74 2.54 18.01 15.85
CA ASN A 74 2.83 18.04 14.42
C ASN A 74 2.93 19.48 13.89
N LYS A 75 2.00 20.35 14.28
CA LYS A 75 2.04 21.77 13.88
C LYS A 75 3.24 22.50 14.50
N MET A 76 3.65 22.15 15.71
CA MET A 76 4.90 22.66 16.30
C MET A 76 6.15 22.22 15.54
N MET A 77 6.20 20.97 15.06
CA MET A 77 7.32 20.52 14.23
C MET A 77 7.42 21.33 12.93
N LEU A 78 6.29 21.74 12.35
CA LEU A 78 6.27 22.62 11.19
C LEU A 78 6.79 24.03 11.52
N ALA A 79 6.30 24.63 12.60
CA ALA A 79 6.76 25.95 13.07
C ALA A 79 8.27 25.95 13.36
N LYS A 80 8.76 24.94 14.08
CA LYS A 80 10.20 24.80 14.34
C LYS A 80 11.00 24.49 13.09
N ALA A 81 10.46 23.75 12.14
CA ALA A 81 11.13 23.53 10.86
C ALA A 81 11.31 24.84 10.08
N GLU A 82 10.32 25.74 10.11
CA GLU A 82 10.42 27.08 9.53
C GLU A 82 11.49 27.93 10.25
N ILE A 83 11.45 27.99 11.59
CA ILE A 83 12.44 28.71 12.42
C ILE A 83 13.86 28.19 12.19
N ASP A 84 14.03 26.88 12.18
CA ASP A 84 15.32 26.21 12.00
C ASP A 84 15.73 26.09 10.52
N SER A 85 14.98 26.72 9.60
CA SER A 85 15.21 26.73 8.15
C SER A 85 15.38 25.33 7.52
N VAL A 86 14.63 24.35 8.04
CA VAL A 86 14.53 23.01 7.46
C VAL A 86 13.60 23.08 6.26
N MET A 87 14.10 22.74 5.07
CA MET A 87 13.32 22.77 3.83
C MET A 87 13.21 21.37 3.21
N ILE A 88 12.12 21.09 2.50
CA ILE A 88 11.95 19.89 1.68
C ILE A 88 12.09 20.24 0.19
N GLU A 89 12.72 19.37 -0.58
CA GLU A 89 12.86 19.57 -2.03
C GLU A 89 11.51 19.38 -2.72
N GLU A 90 11.14 20.31 -3.60
CA GLU A 90 9.85 20.28 -4.30
C GLU A 90 9.67 18.99 -5.13
N LYS A 91 10.76 18.45 -5.70
CA LYS A 91 10.73 17.17 -6.43
C LYS A 91 10.20 16.00 -5.59
N ILE A 92 10.52 15.98 -4.29
CA ILE A 92 10.03 14.93 -3.37
C ILE A 92 8.52 15.11 -3.13
N VAL A 93 8.07 16.36 -3.00
CA VAL A 93 6.65 16.69 -2.84
C VAL A 93 5.86 16.29 -4.08
N ASP A 94 6.36 16.63 -5.27
CA ASP A 94 5.71 16.30 -6.54
C ASP A 94 5.63 14.78 -6.76
N SER A 95 6.72 14.05 -6.50
CA SER A 95 6.75 12.58 -6.64
C SER A 95 5.79 11.86 -5.69
N GLU A 96 5.63 12.35 -4.46
CA GLU A 96 4.69 11.77 -3.50
C GLU A 96 3.25 12.13 -3.87
N LEU A 97 3.02 13.36 -4.34
CA LEU A 97 1.72 13.78 -4.84
C LEU A 97 1.27 12.91 -6.01
N ASP A 98 2.15 12.68 -6.99
CA ASP A 98 1.86 11.82 -8.14
C ASP A 98 1.53 10.39 -7.70
N SER A 99 2.29 9.83 -6.76
CA SER A 99 2.04 8.49 -6.21
C SER A 99 0.67 8.40 -5.51
N ARG A 100 0.31 9.44 -4.74
CA ARG A 100 -0.99 9.53 -4.05
C ARG A 100 -2.14 9.68 -5.04
N MET A 101 -1.96 10.49 -6.10
CA MET A 101 -2.93 10.62 -7.18
C MET A 101 -3.14 9.29 -7.92
N GLN A 102 -2.05 8.58 -8.22
CA GLN A 102 -2.12 7.27 -8.86
C GLN A 102 -2.87 6.25 -8.01
N TYR A 103 -2.63 6.23 -6.69
CA TYR A 103 -3.40 5.39 -5.77
C TYR A 103 -4.88 5.74 -5.79
N MET A 104 -5.24 7.03 -5.78
CA MET A 104 -6.64 7.46 -5.88
C MET A 104 -7.27 7.04 -7.22
N ILE A 105 -6.55 7.16 -8.33
CA ILE A 105 -7.03 6.70 -9.66
C ILE A 105 -7.27 5.19 -9.65
N GLN A 106 -6.42 4.40 -9.00
CA GLN A 106 -6.64 2.95 -8.86
C GLN A 106 -7.90 2.63 -8.05
N GLN A 107 -8.17 3.39 -6.99
CA GLN A 107 -9.34 3.16 -6.13
C GLN A 107 -10.65 3.65 -6.76
N PHE A 108 -10.64 4.81 -7.41
CA PHE A 108 -11.83 5.45 -7.98
C PHE A 108 -12.02 5.16 -9.47
N GLY A 109 -11.03 4.59 -10.15
CA GLY A 109 -11.04 4.22 -11.57
C GLY A 109 -10.75 5.36 -12.55
N SER A 110 -11.18 6.60 -12.24
CA SER A 110 -10.91 7.76 -13.10
C SER A 110 -10.90 9.07 -12.32
N ASP A 111 -10.26 10.11 -12.89
CA ASP A 111 -10.27 11.47 -12.36
C ASP A 111 -11.71 12.01 -12.16
N LYS A 112 -12.63 11.64 -13.05
CA LYS A 112 -14.04 12.05 -12.96
C LYS A 112 -14.69 11.53 -11.68
N ASN A 113 -14.46 10.26 -11.35
CA ASN A 113 -15.02 9.64 -10.15
C ASN A 113 -14.41 10.23 -8.87
N ILE A 114 -13.14 10.66 -8.92
CA ILE A 114 -12.51 11.39 -7.81
C ILE A 114 -13.20 12.75 -7.60
N VAL A 115 -13.43 13.51 -8.67
CA VAL A 115 -14.13 14.80 -8.59
C VAL A 115 -15.54 14.63 -8.03
N GLU A 116 -16.27 13.61 -8.46
CA GLU A 116 -17.61 13.29 -7.94
C GLU A 116 -17.59 12.90 -6.46
N ALA A 117 -16.61 12.08 -6.04
CA ALA A 117 -16.49 11.63 -4.65
C ALA A 117 -16.09 12.74 -3.67
N TYR A 118 -15.19 13.64 -4.09
CA TYR A 118 -14.66 14.70 -3.23
C TYR A 118 -15.38 16.05 -3.38
N GLY A 119 -16.24 16.20 -4.40
CA GLY A 119 -17.00 17.43 -4.64
C GLY A 119 -16.15 18.65 -4.96
N LYS A 120 -14.90 18.46 -5.40
CA LYS A 120 -13.92 19.51 -5.72
C LYS A 120 -13.27 19.23 -7.07
N SER A 121 -12.79 20.28 -7.74
CA SER A 121 -12.01 20.09 -8.98
C SER A 121 -10.69 19.36 -8.70
N LEU A 122 -10.19 18.64 -9.69
CA LEU A 122 -8.92 17.91 -9.57
C LEU A 122 -7.74 18.84 -9.26
N GLU A 123 -7.77 20.06 -9.80
CA GLU A 123 -6.75 21.08 -9.55
C GLU A 123 -6.75 21.54 -8.10
N MET A 124 -7.93 21.84 -7.54
CA MET A 124 -8.06 22.20 -6.12
C MET A 124 -7.62 21.06 -5.22
N LEU A 125 -8.04 19.83 -5.53
CA LEU A 125 -7.64 18.64 -4.79
C LEU A 125 -6.12 18.44 -4.82
N LYS A 126 -5.48 18.54 -6.00
CA LYS A 126 -4.02 18.43 -6.12
C LYS A 126 -3.30 19.52 -5.31
N SER A 127 -3.81 20.75 -5.31
CA SER A 127 -3.24 21.85 -4.53
C SER A 127 -3.32 21.60 -3.01
N GLU A 128 -4.48 21.15 -2.52
CA GLU A 128 -4.67 20.77 -1.11
C GLU A 128 -3.77 19.60 -0.71
N LEU A 129 -3.75 18.53 -1.53
CA LEU A 129 -2.90 17.36 -1.31
C LEU A 129 -1.42 17.73 -1.33
N ARG A 130 -0.98 18.60 -2.24
CA ARG A 130 0.41 19.06 -2.30
C ARG A 130 0.81 19.74 -0.99
N THR A 131 -0.06 20.58 -0.45
CA THR A 131 0.16 21.26 0.84
C THR A 131 0.28 20.23 1.97
N GLN A 132 -0.65 19.27 2.04
CA GLN A 132 -0.60 18.20 3.05
C GLN A 132 0.66 17.33 2.93
N VAL A 133 1.05 16.94 1.72
CA VAL A 133 2.26 16.17 1.43
C VAL A 133 3.50 16.95 1.87
N LYS A 134 3.58 18.24 1.53
CA LYS A 134 4.68 19.11 1.93
C LYS A 134 4.82 19.18 3.45
N GLU A 135 3.72 19.43 4.16
CA GLU A 135 3.71 19.43 5.63
C GLU A 135 4.16 18.08 6.19
N GLN A 136 3.61 16.97 5.71
CA GLN A 136 3.95 15.62 6.17
C GLN A 136 5.45 15.32 5.96
N LYS A 137 6.00 15.60 4.78
CA LYS A 137 7.42 15.36 4.48
C LYS A 137 8.33 16.28 5.31
N LEU A 138 7.89 17.51 5.58
CA LEU A 138 8.64 18.43 6.43
C LEU A 138 8.71 17.93 7.88
N VAL A 139 7.58 17.47 8.43
CA VAL A 139 7.53 16.82 9.76
C VAL A 139 8.44 15.59 9.80
N GLN A 140 8.37 14.71 8.80
CA GLN A 140 9.25 13.53 8.71
C GLN A 140 10.74 13.91 8.67
N LYS A 141 11.09 14.94 7.88
CA LYS A 141 12.46 15.46 7.80
C LYS A 141 12.92 16.04 9.14
N MET A 142 12.05 16.77 9.84
CA MET A 142 12.34 17.32 11.15
C MET A 142 12.55 16.22 12.20
N GLN A 143 11.68 15.21 12.24
CA GLN A 143 11.84 14.03 13.10
C GLN A 143 13.15 13.29 12.82
N SER A 144 13.51 13.13 11.54
CA SER A 144 14.79 12.54 11.13
C SER A 144 15.98 13.37 11.61
N LYS A 145 15.93 14.70 11.45
CA LYS A 145 16.96 15.62 11.96
C LYS A 145 17.17 15.44 13.46
N ILE A 146 16.08 15.43 14.25
CA ILE A 146 16.11 15.26 15.71
C ILE A 146 16.69 13.89 16.12
N THR A 147 16.41 12.85 15.34
CA THR A 147 16.72 11.46 15.73
C THR A 147 17.97 10.88 15.06
N SER A 148 18.62 11.62 14.17
CA SER A 148 19.76 11.16 13.36
C SER A 148 20.96 10.68 14.18
N ASP A 149 21.25 11.33 15.30
CA ASP A 149 22.36 10.97 16.20
C ASP A 149 21.99 9.90 17.25
N VAL A 150 20.75 9.43 17.25
CA VAL A 150 20.28 8.46 18.25
C VAL A 150 20.86 7.09 17.94
N LYS A 151 21.81 6.65 18.78
CA LYS A 151 22.43 5.34 18.72
C LYS A 151 21.96 4.43 19.85
N VAL A 152 21.93 3.13 19.56
CA VAL A 152 21.63 2.07 20.53
C VAL A 152 22.88 1.24 20.78
N THR A 153 23.19 0.99 22.05
CA THR A 153 24.30 0.14 22.47
C THR A 153 23.77 -1.20 23.02
N PRO A 154 24.56 -2.29 23.02
CA PRO A 154 24.14 -3.55 23.64
C PRO A 154 23.75 -3.41 25.12
N ARG A 155 24.37 -2.45 25.84
CA ARG A 155 24.03 -2.15 27.24
C ARG A 155 22.63 -1.56 27.37
N ASP A 156 22.20 -0.72 26.43
CA ASP A 156 20.83 -0.18 26.42
C ASP A 156 19.80 -1.29 26.23
N VAL A 157 20.09 -2.22 25.30
CA VAL A 157 19.25 -3.39 25.02
C VAL A 157 19.14 -4.27 26.24
N ARG A 158 20.26 -4.53 26.92
CA ARG A 158 20.27 -5.31 28.16
C ARG A 158 19.47 -4.66 29.27
N LYS A 159 19.66 -3.35 29.50
CA LYS A 159 18.88 -2.61 30.50
C LYS A 159 17.38 -2.64 30.21
N PHE A 160 16.99 -2.56 28.94
CA PHE A 160 15.58 -2.67 28.54
C PHE A 160 15.03 -4.06 28.84
N PHE A 161 15.72 -5.11 28.40
CA PHE A 161 15.31 -6.50 28.60
C PHE A 161 15.20 -6.87 30.08
N ASP A 162 16.22 -6.52 30.88
CA ASP A 162 16.26 -6.79 32.32
C ASP A 162 15.16 -6.01 33.10
N GLY A 163 14.61 -4.95 32.51
CA GLY A 163 13.52 -4.17 33.09
C GLY A 163 12.12 -4.76 32.87
N ILE A 164 12.00 -5.79 32.03
CA ILE A 164 10.72 -6.47 31.77
C ILE A 164 10.54 -7.58 32.82
N PRO A 165 9.42 -7.60 33.58
CA PRO A 165 9.12 -8.70 34.47
C PRO A 165 9.13 -10.05 33.71
N LYS A 166 9.75 -11.08 34.28
CA LYS A 166 9.94 -12.37 33.59
C LYS A 166 8.64 -13.04 33.16
N ASP A 167 7.58 -12.84 33.94
CA ASP A 167 6.21 -13.31 33.68
C ASP A 167 5.47 -12.47 32.62
N SER A 168 6.01 -11.31 32.27
CA SER A 168 5.48 -10.40 31.25
C SER A 168 6.23 -10.49 29.92
N LEU A 169 7.23 -11.37 29.81
CA LEU A 169 7.96 -11.58 28.56
C LEU A 169 7.05 -12.23 27.51
N PRO A 170 6.96 -11.67 26.30
CA PRO A 170 6.06 -12.19 25.29
C PRO A 170 6.53 -13.55 24.78
N TYR A 171 5.56 -14.38 24.39
CA TYR A 171 5.81 -15.59 23.62
C TYR A 171 6.16 -15.20 22.18
N ILE A 172 7.26 -15.73 21.67
CA ILE A 172 7.71 -15.57 20.29
C ILE A 172 7.42 -16.88 19.55
N PRO A 173 6.64 -16.85 18.45
CA PRO A 173 6.39 -18.05 17.65
C PRO A 173 7.68 -18.57 17.02
N ALA A 174 7.61 -19.76 16.40
CA ALA A 174 8.75 -20.25 15.63
C ALA A 174 9.13 -19.23 14.56
N GLU A 175 10.42 -19.03 14.35
CA GLU A 175 10.92 -18.16 13.28
C GLU A 175 11.77 -18.95 12.31
N VAL A 176 11.73 -18.55 11.05
CA VAL A 176 12.44 -19.24 9.99
C VAL A 176 13.13 -18.26 9.06
N GLU A 177 14.25 -18.67 8.50
CA GLU A 177 14.85 -18.03 7.32
C GLU A 177 14.64 -18.92 6.11
N ILE A 178 14.14 -18.33 5.03
CA ILE A 178 13.73 -19.05 3.83
C ILE A 178 14.40 -18.41 2.62
N GLY A 179 15.06 -19.23 1.80
CA GLY A 179 15.49 -18.82 0.46
C GLY A 179 14.47 -19.22 -0.59
N GLN A 180 14.35 -18.46 -1.69
CA GLN A 180 13.54 -18.84 -2.84
C GLN A 180 14.24 -18.67 -4.20
N ILE A 181 13.81 -19.47 -5.16
CA ILE A 181 14.14 -19.32 -6.58
C ILE A 181 12.84 -19.38 -7.35
N VAL A 182 12.54 -18.36 -8.15
CA VAL A 182 11.24 -18.21 -8.83
C VAL A 182 11.40 -18.29 -10.34
N ARG A 183 10.45 -18.95 -11.00
CA ARG A 183 10.25 -18.91 -12.46
C ARG A 183 8.79 -18.57 -12.75
N PHE A 184 8.55 -17.55 -13.56
CA PHE A 184 7.22 -17.16 -13.98
C PHE A 184 6.69 -18.12 -15.05
N ALA A 185 5.40 -18.44 -14.96
CA ALA A 185 4.69 -19.10 -16.04
C ALA A 185 4.61 -18.14 -17.23
N LYS A 186 4.80 -18.71 -18.43
CA LYS A 186 4.67 -17.97 -19.69
C LYS A 186 3.57 -18.63 -20.51
N PRO A 187 2.77 -17.85 -21.26
CA PRO A 187 1.79 -18.41 -22.17
C PRO A 187 2.45 -19.38 -23.13
N THR A 188 1.90 -20.61 -23.22
CA THR A 188 2.42 -21.60 -24.16
C THR A 188 2.17 -21.18 -25.60
N LYS A 189 2.86 -21.82 -26.55
CA LYS A 189 2.61 -21.57 -27.97
C LYS A 189 1.16 -21.86 -28.33
N GLU A 190 0.60 -22.94 -27.79
CA GLU A 190 -0.79 -23.37 -28.02
C GLU A 190 -1.77 -22.33 -27.47
N GLN A 191 -1.55 -21.80 -26.26
CA GLN A 191 -2.38 -20.74 -25.70
C GLN A 191 -2.33 -19.47 -26.56
N LYS A 192 -1.15 -19.08 -27.03
CA LYS A 192 -0.99 -17.94 -27.95
C LYS A 192 -1.63 -18.20 -29.30
N ASP A 193 -1.56 -19.42 -29.81
CA ASP A 193 -2.15 -19.80 -31.09
C ASP A 193 -3.68 -19.77 -31.06
N VAL A 194 -4.32 -20.13 -29.95
CA VAL A 194 -5.77 -19.95 -29.76
C VAL A 194 -6.17 -18.48 -29.87
N LEU A 195 -5.43 -17.58 -29.20
CA LEU A 195 -5.70 -16.13 -29.29
C LEU A 195 -5.43 -15.58 -30.69
N ARG A 196 -4.36 -16.06 -31.34
CA ARG A 196 -4.00 -15.70 -32.71
C ARG A 196 -5.11 -16.11 -33.68
N GLN A 197 -5.63 -17.32 -33.58
CA GLN A 197 -6.74 -17.78 -34.42
C GLN A 197 -7.99 -16.93 -34.17
N LYS A 198 -8.32 -16.62 -32.91
CA LYS A 198 -9.45 -15.73 -32.60
C LYS A 198 -9.29 -14.34 -33.24
N LEU A 199 -8.09 -13.75 -33.23
CA LEU A 199 -7.85 -12.47 -33.91
C LEU A 199 -7.90 -12.60 -35.45
N LEU A 200 -7.46 -13.70 -36.02
CA LEU A 200 -7.58 -13.97 -37.46
C LEU A 200 -9.05 -14.12 -37.89
N ASP A 201 -9.88 -14.76 -37.05
CA ASP A 201 -11.32 -14.85 -37.27
C ASP A 201 -11.98 -13.47 -37.21
N LEU A 202 -11.60 -12.63 -36.23
CA LEU A 202 -12.07 -11.25 -36.12
C LEU A 202 -11.65 -10.41 -37.33
N ARG A 203 -10.40 -10.56 -37.79
CA ARG A 203 -9.92 -9.91 -39.02
C ARG A 203 -10.78 -10.31 -40.22
N THR A 204 -11.04 -11.60 -40.40
CA THR A 204 -11.87 -12.12 -41.49
C THR A 204 -13.30 -11.56 -41.43
N ARG A 205 -13.86 -11.38 -40.23
CA ARG A 205 -15.17 -10.74 -40.04
C ARG A 205 -15.18 -9.28 -40.47
N VAL A 206 -14.13 -8.52 -40.13
CA VAL A 206 -13.98 -7.12 -40.59
C VAL A 206 -13.82 -7.05 -42.10
N GLU A 207 -13.02 -7.94 -42.70
CA GLU A 207 -12.85 -8.01 -44.16
C GLU A 207 -14.16 -8.35 -44.90
N LYS A 208 -15.08 -9.07 -44.23
CA LYS A 208 -16.45 -9.35 -44.73
C LYS A 208 -17.44 -8.22 -44.49
N GLY A 209 -17.01 -7.09 -43.90
CA GLY A 209 -17.81 -5.89 -43.72
C GLY A 209 -18.38 -5.68 -42.31
N GLU A 210 -17.99 -6.49 -41.32
CA GLU A 210 -18.37 -6.23 -39.94
C GLU A 210 -17.59 -5.02 -39.36
N ASP A 211 -18.23 -4.22 -38.52
CA ASP A 211 -17.61 -3.02 -37.96
C ASP A 211 -16.55 -3.38 -36.91
N PHE A 212 -15.30 -2.94 -37.16
CA PHE A 212 -14.18 -3.14 -36.26
C PHE A 212 -14.45 -2.56 -34.87
N ALA A 213 -15.09 -1.38 -34.79
CA ALA A 213 -15.34 -0.73 -33.50
C ALA A 213 -16.31 -1.56 -32.64
N LYS A 214 -17.33 -2.18 -33.23
CA LYS A 214 -18.19 -3.14 -32.51
C LYS A 214 -17.40 -4.35 -32.01
N LEU A 215 -16.58 -4.97 -32.85
CA LEU A 215 -15.76 -6.11 -32.44
C LEU A 215 -14.75 -5.76 -31.35
N ALA A 216 -14.16 -4.57 -31.41
CA ALA A 216 -13.27 -4.09 -30.36
C ALA A 216 -14.00 -3.89 -29.03
N LYS A 217 -15.23 -3.35 -29.03
CA LYS A 217 -16.05 -3.22 -27.81
C LYS A 217 -16.42 -4.56 -27.19
N GLU A 218 -16.67 -5.57 -28.03
CA GLU A 218 -17.10 -6.89 -27.57
C GLU A 218 -15.93 -7.77 -27.13
N PHE A 219 -14.81 -7.75 -27.86
CA PHE A 219 -13.72 -8.72 -27.70
C PHE A 219 -12.41 -8.12 -27.19
N SER A 220 -12.17 -6.82 -27.32
CA SER A 220 -10.90 -6.24 -26.88
C SER A 220 -10.82 -6.24 -25.35
N GLU A 221 -9.71 -6.77 -24.84
CA GLU A 221 -9.40 -6.79 -23.42
C GLU A 221 -8.58 -5.57 -22.99
N ASP A 222 -8.32 -4.61 -23.90
CA ASP A 222 -7.80 -3.31 -23.51
C ASP A 222 -8.92 -2.46 -22.87
N VAL A 223 -8.78 -2.20 -21.56
CA VAL A 223 -9.75 -1.44 -20.77
C VAL A 223 -9.79 0.03 -21.21
N GLY A 224 -8.67 0.58 -21.71
CA GLY A 224 -8.57 1.98 -22.11
C GLY A 224 -9.26 2.29 -23.43
N SER A 225 -8.99 1.50 -24.47
CA SER A 225 -9.51 1.74 -25.82
C SER A 225 -10.70 0.85 -26.20
N GLY A 226 -10.86 -0.33 -25.60
CA GLY A 226 -11.86 -1.33 -26.01
C GLY A 226 -13.28 -0.77 -26.04
N GLN A 227 -13.70 -0.10 -24.97
CA GLN A 227 -15.04 0.53 -24.88
C GLN A 227 -15.25 1.67 -25.90
N ASN A 228 -14.16 2.24 -26.42
CA ASN A 228 -14.17 3.28 -27.45
C ASN A 228 -13.94 2.71 -28.86
N GLY A 229 -14.21 1.42 -29.07
CA GLY A 229 -14.02 0.79 -30.38
C GLY A 229 -12.56 0.52 -30.74
N GLY A 230 -11.71 0.38 -29.71
CA GLY A 230 -10.28 0.13 -29.86
C GLY A 230 -9.47 1.37 -30.20
N ASP A 231 -10.09 2.55 -30.22
CA ASP A 231 -9.45 3.80 -30.64
C ASP A 231 -8.40 4.28 -29.62
N LEU A 232 -7.16 4.45 -30.09
CA LEU A 232 -6.02 4.91 -29.29
C LEU A 232 -5.68 6.40 -29.52
N GLY A 233 -6.40 7.08 -30.41
CA GLY A 233 -6.12 8.46 -30.81
C GLY A 233 -4.81 8.61 -31.59
N PHE A 234 -4.34 9.85 -31.69
CA PHE A 234 -3.07 10.17 -32.35
C PHE A 234 -1.87 9.86 -31.46
N ALA A 235 -0.93 9.09 -31.99
CA ALA A 235 0.34 8.77 -31.37
C ALA A 235 1.51 9.35 -32.19
N LYS A 236 2.54 9.84 -31.50
CA LYS A 236 3.84 10.18 -32.10
C LYS A 236 4.73 8.94 -32.14
N ARG A 237 5.74 8.95 -33.02
CA ARG A 237 6.79 7.92 -33.00
C ARG A 237 7.47 7.84 -31.63
N GLY A 238 7.67 6.63 -31.14
CA GLY A 238 8.18 6.30 -29.82
C GLY A 238 7.13 6.32 -28.70
N ALA A 239 5.87 6.64 -28.98
CA ALA A 239 4.81 6.67 -27.96
C ALA A 239 4.20 5.28 -27.69
N MET A 240 4.33 4.34 -28.63
CA MET A 240 3.81 2.97 -28.51
C MET A 240 4.95 1.96 -28.43
N VAL A 241 4.67 0.75 -27.92
CA VAL A 241 5.65 -0.33 -27.90
C VAL A 241 6.10 -0.69 -29.32
N ALA A 242 7.40 -0.98 -29.48
CA ALA A 242 8.02 -1.16 -30.79
C ALA A 242 7.32 -2.16 -31.74
N PRO A 243 6.79 -3.32 -31.27
CA PRO A 243 6.06 -4.23 -32.15
C PRO A 243 4.78 -3.61 -32.72
N PHE A 244 4.03 -2.88 -31.88
CA PHE A 244 2.79 -2.22 -32.29
C PHE A 244 3.07 -1.08 -33.27
N GLU A 245 3.99 -0.18 -32.92
CA GLU A 245 4.35 0.96 -33.76
C GLU A 245 4.89 0.50 -35.11
N GLY A 246 5.80 -0.47 -35.11
CA GLY A 246 6.40 -1.00 -36.33
C GLY A 246 5.39 -1.67 -37.26
N ALA A 247 4.30 -2.23 -36.73
CA ALA A 247 3.21 -2.76 -37.54
C ALA A 247 2.30 -1.63 -38.04
N ALA A 248 1.85 -0.73 -37.17
CA ALA A 248 0.94 0.36 -37.52
C ALA A 248 1.51 1.28 -38.61
N LEU A 249 2.81 1.62 -38.53
CA LEU A 249 3.46 2.50 -39.50
C LEU A 249 3.73 1.86 -40.87
N LYS A 250 3.55 0.55 -41.01
CA LYS A 250 3.65 -0.15 -42.32
C LYS A 250 2.31 -0.17 -43.07
N LEU A 251 1.22 0.12 -42.38
CA LEU A 251 -0.13 0.09 -42.93
C LEU A 251 -0.42 1.37 -43.72
N LYS A 252 -1.31 1.25 -44.70
CA LYS A 252 -1.99 2.39 -45.34
C LYS A 252 -3.23 2.77 -44.51
N PRO A 253 -3.74 4.01 -44.65
CA PRO A 253 -5.01 4.39 -44.03
C PRO A 253 -6.13 3.39 -44.34
N ASN A 254 -6.88 3.01 -43.31
CA ASN A 254 -7.91 1.97 -43.26
C ASN A 254 -7.44 0.51 -43.43
N GLU A 255 -6.14 0.26 -43.57
CA GLU A 255 -5.58 -1.09 -43.66
C GLU A 255 -5.42 -1.73 -42.27
N MET A 256 -5.58 -3.06 -42.21
CA MET A 256 -5.37 -3.85 -41.00
C MET A 256 -4.05 -4.63 -41.07
N SER A 257 -3.39 -4.79 -39.93
CA SER A 257 -2.19 -5.62 -39.81
C SER A 257 -2.50 -7.12 -39.77
N ASP A 258 -1.45 -7.92 -39.91
CA ASP A 258 -1.45 -9.28 -39.35
C ASP A 258 -1.51 -9.23 -37.81
N VAL A 259 -1.66 -10.39 -37.17
CA VAL A 259 -1.64 -10.48 -35.71
C VAL A 259 -0.24 -10.20 -35.17
N VAL A 260 -0.13 -9.17 -34.33
CA VAL A 260 1.13 -8.69 -33.74
C VAL A 260 1.21 -9.08 -32.27
N GLU A 261 2.34 -9.62 -31.82
CA GLU A 261 2.57 -9.94 -30.41
C GLU A 261 3.40 -8.84 -29.73
N SER A 262 3.00 -8.44 -28.53
CA SER A 262 3.73 -7.52 -27.65
C SER A 262 3.72 -8.03 -26.21
N ASP A 263 4.40 -7.30 -25.30
CA ASP A 263 4.38 -7.59 -23.87
C ASP A 263 2.96 -7.51 -23.24
N PHE A 264 2.02 -6.84 -23.92
CA PHE A 264 0.63 -6.72 -23.46
C PHE A 264 -0.28 -7.83 -23.96
N GLY A 265 0.10 -8.59 -24.99
CA GLY A 265 -0.71 -9.65 -25.60
C GLY A 265 -0.62 -9.65 -27.12
N LEU A 266 -1.67 -10.17 -27.77
CA LEU A 266 -1.78 -10.20 -29.23
C LEU A 266 -2.74 -9.12 -29.72
N HIS A 267 -2.35 -8.42 -30.79
CA HIS A 267 -3.05 -7.28 -31.35
C HIS A 267 -3.46 -7.54 -32.79
N LEU A 268 -4.69 -7.16 -33.13
CA LEU A 268 -5.08 -6.83 -34.50
C LEU A 268 -5.17 -5.30 -34.60
N ILE A 269 -4.39 -4.70 -35.49
CA ILE A 269 -4.23 -3.24 -35.56
C ILE A 269 -4.87 -2.74 -36.86
N GLN A 270 -5.57 -1.61 -36.79
CA GLN A 270 -6.00 -0.87 -37.97
C GLN A 270 -5.46 0.55 -37.90
N LEU A 271 -4.81 0.99 -38.98
CA LEU A 271 -4.43 2.40 -39.12
C LEU A 271 -5.63 3.15 -39.68
N LEU A 272 -6.06 4.23 -39.02
CA LEU A 272 -7.17 5.07 -39.49
C LEU A 272 -6.65 6.15 -40.41
N GLU A 273 -5.68 6.93 -39.93
CA GLU A 273 -5.07 8.01 -40.70
C GLU A 273 -3.68 8.38 -40.20
N THR A 274 -2.99 9.22 -40.99
CA THR A 274 -1.67 9.75 -40.65
C THR A 274 -1.68 11.26 -40.84
N ARG A 275 -1.06 11.99 -39.91
CA ARG A 275 -0.95 13.46 -39.94
C ARG A 275 0.47 13.88 -39.60
N GLY A 276 1.26 14.18 -40.62
CA GLY A 276 2.67 14.56 -40.43
C GLY A 276 3.47 13.45 -39.76
N ALA A 277 3.96 13.71 -38.54
CA ALA A 277 4.72 12.75 -37.74
C ALA A 277 3.86 11.92 -36.75
N GLU A 278 2.55 12.13 -36.78
CA GLU A 278 1.57 11.44 -35.92
C GLU A 278 0.76 10.43 -36.75
N TYR A 279 0.33 9.35 -36.10
CA TYR A 279 -0.52 8.33 -36.70
C TYR A 279 -1.68 8.01 -35.75
N HIS A 280 -2.87 7.81 -36.31
CA HIS A 280 -4.08 7.48 -35.56
C HIS A 280 -4.44 6.03 -35.85
N SER A 281 -4.45 5.20 -34.82
CA SER A 281 -4.72 3.77 -34.94
C SER A 281 -5.75 3.30 -33.93
N ARG A 282 -6.42 2.20 -34.27
CA ARG A 282 -7.24 1.43 -33.34
C ARG A 282 -6.81 -0.02 -33.30
N HIS A 283 -7.14 -0.74 -32.24
CA HIS A 283 -6.78 -2.15 -32.12
C HIS A 283 -7.84 -3.02 -31.42
N ILE A 284 -7.70 -4.34 -31.60
CA ILE A 284 -8.30 -5.35 -30.73
C ILE A 284 -7.13 -6.05 -30.04
N LEU A 285 -7.09 -5.98 -28.70
CA LEU A 285 -6.09 -6.66 -27.88
C LEU A 285 -6.74 -7.90 -27.24
N LEU A 286 -6.12 -9.07 -27.42
CA LEU A 286 -6.42 -10.27 -26.63
C LEU A 286 -5.22 -10.65 -25.79
N ARG A 287 -5.45 -10.99 -24.52
CA ARG A 287 -4.40 -11.36 -23.59
C ARG A 287 -4.52 -12.83 -23.22
N PRO A 288 -3.39 -13.51 -22.99
CA PRO A 288 -3.38 -14.81 -22.33
C PRO A 288 -4.10 -14.74 -20.98
N ASP A 289 -4.87 -15.77 -20.65
CA ASP A 289 -5.43 -15.89 -19.31
C ASP A 289 -4.30 -16.19 -18.33
N TYR A 290 -3.75 -15.12 -17.74
CA TYR A 290 -2.65 -15.19 -16.78
C TYR A 290 -3.03 -15.97 -15.50
N ASN A 291 -4.32 -16.23 -15.26
CA ASN A 291 -4.81 -17.04 -14.14
C ASN A 291 -4.73 -18.55 -14.43
N ARG A 292 -4.58 -18.94 -15.69
CA ARG A 292 -4.58 -20.34 -16.14
C ARG A 292 -3.36 -20.62 -17.03
N LEU A 293 -2.22 -20.03 -16.69
CA LEU A 293 -0.98 -20.36 -17.38
C LEU A 293 -0.51 -21.75 -17.00
N ASP A 294 0.03 -22.44 -17.99
CA ASP A 294 0.72 -23.70 -17.76
C ASP A 294 1.99 -23.45 -16.96
N VAL A 295 2.12 -24.20 -15.86
CA VAL A 295 3.27 -24.16 -14.95
C VAL A 295 4.23 -25.32 -15.17
N SER A 296 3.95 -26.22 -16.13
CA SER A 296 4.78 -27.41 -16.40
C SER A 296 6.21 -27.05 -16.76
N GLY A 297 6.42 -26.08 -17.66
CA GLY A 297 7.73 -25.61 -18.09
C GLY A 297 8.59 -25.09 -16.92
N PRO A 298 8.12 -24.08 -16.17
CA PRO A 298 8.78 -23.61 -14.95
C PRO A 298 9.01 -24.72 -13.92
N THR A 299 8.07 -25.65 -13.77
CA THR A 299 8.18 -26.80 -12.86
C THR A 299 9.32 -27.72 -13.23
N HIS A 300 9.41 -28.17 -14.49
CA HIS A 300 10.48 -29.03 -14.97
C HIS A 300 11.85 -28.36 -14.90
N TYR A 301 11.90 -27.05 -15.20
CA TYR A 301 13.12 -26.27 -15.07
C TYR A 301 13.62 -26.24 -13.63
N LEU A 302 12.72 -25.90 -12.69
CA LEU A 302 13.07 -25.83 -11.27
C LEU A 302 13.38 -27.21 -10.69
N ASP A 303 12.75 -28.28 -11.14
CA ASP A 303 13.09 -29.64 -10.71
C ASP A 303 14.53 -30.02 -11.14
N SER A 304 14.90 -29.69 -12.38
CA SER A 304 16.27 -29.90 -12.87
C SER A 304 17.29 -29.09 -12.07
N LEU A 305 16.99 -27.81 -11.81
CA LEU A 305 17.85 -26.93 -11.00
C LEU A 305 17.98 -27.44 -9.57
N ARG A 306 16.88 -27.90 -8.96
CA ARG A 306 16.86 -28.50 -7.63
C ARG A 306 17.80 -29.70 -7.55
N ASN A 307 17.83 -30.56 -8.57
CA ASN A 307 18.71 -31.72 -8.59
C ASN A 307 20.19 -31.30 -8.57
N LEU A 308 20.56 -30.25 -9.32
CA LEU A 308 21.93 -29.70 -9.29
C LEU A 308 22.32 -29.17 -7.91
N ILE A 309 21.38 -28.52 -7.21
CA ILE A 309 21.62 -28.00 -5.86
C ILE A 309 21.75 -29.14 -4.85
N LYS A 310 20.91 -30.18 -4.96
CA LYS A 310 20.94 -31.35 -4.06
C LYS A 310 22.23 -32.15 -4.13
N ILE A 311 22.85 -32.24 -5.31
CA ILE A 311 24.14 -32.93 -5.49
C ILE A 311 25.34 -32.00 -5.23
N ASP A 312 25.09 -30.80 -4.70
CA ASP A 312 26.08 -29.76 -4.35
C ASP A 312 26.94 -29.27 -5.53
N SER A 313 26.47 -29.47 -6.77
CA SER A 313 27.12 -28.95 -7.98
C SER A 313 26.88 -27.44 -8.16
N LEU A 314 25.84 -26.91 -7.52
CA LEU A 314 25.47 -25.49 -7.55
C LEU A 314 24.92 -25.07 -6.17
N LYS A 315 25.53 -24.06 -5.53
CA LYS A 315 25.01 -23.53 -4.26
C LYS A 315 23.68 -22.79 -4.47
N PHE A 316 22.78 -22.87 -3.49
CA PHE A 316 21.43 -22.31 -3.59
C PHE A 316 21.43 -20.79 -3.84
N ASP A 317 22.26 -20.05 -3.09
CA ASP A 317 22.40 -18.60 -3.20
C ASP A 317 22.88 -18.17 -4.59
N LYS A 318 23.85 -18.91 -5.15
CA LYS A 318 24.30 -18.73 -6.53
C LYS A 318 23.19 -19.07 -7.53
N ALA A 319 22.47 -20.17 -7.33
CA ALA A 319 21.35 -20.54 -8.18
C ALA A 319 20.24 -19.48 -8.17
N ALA A 320 19.94 -18.91 -7.01
CA ALA A 320 18.97 -17.83 -6.87
C ALA A 320 19.43 -16.58 -7.65
N LYS A 321 20.69 -16.17 -7.49
CA LYS A 321 21.25 -15.03 -8.20
C LYS A 321 21.22 -15.21 -9.71
N ASP A 322 21.66 -16.37 -10.20
CA ASP A 322 21.90 -16.61 -11.61
C ASP A 322 20.61 -16.97 -12.37
N TYR A 323 19.64 -17.63 -11.72
CA TYR A 323 18.48 -18.23 -12.39
C TYR A 323 17.11 -17.80 -11.87
N SER A 324 17.02 -17.12 -10.72
CA SER A 324 15.73 -16.60 -10.26
C SER A 324 15.27 -15.43 -11.12
N GLU A 325 14.01 -15.49 -11.51
CA GLU A 325 13.31 -14.37 -12.16
C GLU A 325 12.73 -13.39 -11.13
N ASP A 326 12.71 -13.75 -9.82
CA ASP A 326 12.45 -12.80 -8.74
C ASP A 326 13.71 -11.99 -8.43
N LYS A 327 13.78 -10.79 -9.02
CA LYS A 327 14.89 -9.85 -8.85
C LYS A 327 14.93 -9.22 -7.45
N GLY A 328 13.82 -9.18 -6.73
CA GLY A 328 13.77 -8.62 -5.37
C GLY A 328 14.60 -9.43 -4.37
N THR A 329 14.72 -10.74 -4.59
CA THR A 329 15.47 -11.63 -3.70
C THR A 329 16.74 -12.21 -4.33
N ALA A 330 16.83 -12.28 -5.66
CA ALA A 330 17.97 -12.89 -6.37
C ALA A 330 19.34 -12.34 -5.92
N ASP A 331 19.46 -11.00 -5.82
CA ASP A 331 20.72 -10.36 -5.42
C ASP A 331 21.08 -10.61 -3.94
N ALA A 332 20.09 -10.92 -3.12
CA ALA A 332 20.25 -11.34 -1.72
C ALA A 332 20.37 -12.87 -1.57
N GLY A 333 20.73 -13.59 -2.65
CA GLY A 333 20.86 -15.05 -2.63
C GLY A 333 19.52 -15.78 -2.48
N GLY A 334 18.43 -15.14 -2.88
CA GLY A 334 17.06 -15.65 -2.77
C GLY A 334 16.45 -15.48 -1.38
N LEU A 335 17.12 -14.84 -0.43
CA LEU A 335 16.64 -14.75 0.96
C LEU A 335 15.36 -13.90 1.04
N LEU A 336 14.27 -14.51 1.52
CA LEU A 336 13.03 -13.82 1.80
C LEU A 336 13.20 -12.83 2.94
N ARG A 337 12.40 -11.77 2.88
CA ARG A 337 12.27 -10.79 3.95
C ARG A 337 10.82 -10.64 4.32
N ASP A 338 10.57 -10.49 5.60
CA ASP A 338 9.26 -10.13 6.11
C ASP A 338 8.83 -8.77 5.55
N ALA A 339 7.62 -8.69 4.99
CA ALA A 339 7.14 -7.50 4.30
C ALA A 339 6.94 -6.30 5.24
N GLN A 340 6.66 -6.53 6.52
CA GLN A 340 6.40 -5.48 7.50
C GLN A 340 7.69 -4.94 8.12
N SER A 341 8.61 -5.85 8.49
CA SER A 341 9.82 -5.51 9.25
C SER A 341 11.09 -5.45 8.40
N GLY A 342 11.09 -6.04 7.20
CA GLY A 342 12.28 -6.18 6.34
C GLY A 342 13.32 -7.17 6.88
N SER A 343 13.02 -7.88 7.96
CA SER A 343 13.85 -8.91 8.60
C SER A 343 13.98 -10.15 7.71
N SER A 344 15.14 -10.81 7.69
CA SER A 344 15.28 -12.13 7.05
C SER A 344 14.64 -13.28 7.83
N ARG A 345 14.33 -13.04 9.11
CA ARG A 345 13.59 -13.96 9.97
C ARG A 345 12.11 -13.64 9.89
N MET A 346 11.33 -14.65 9.54
CA MET A 346 9.87 -14.57 9.40
C MET A 346 9.21 -15.44 10.45
N ALA A 347 8.10 -14.97 11.02
CA ALA A 347 7.28 -15.77 11.92
C ALA A 347 6.59 -16.90 11.14
N MET A 348 6.72 -18.13 11.64
CA MET A 348 6.03 -19.31 11.13
C MET A 348 4.68 -19.44 11.82
N ASP A 349 3.78 -18.51 11.52
CA ASP A 349 2.42 -18.40 12.08
C ASP A 349 1.38 -18.08 10.98
N GLY A 350 0.18 -17.62 11.38
CA GLY A 350 -0.91 -17.30 10.45
C GLY A 350 -0.63 -16.14 9.48
N SER A 351 0.46 -15.39 9.66
CA SER A 351 0.90 -14.37 8.69
C SER A 351 1.62 -14.98 7.48
N MET A 352 2.10 -16.22 7.59
CA MET A 352 2.80 -16.92 6.52
C MET A 352 1.82 -17.49 5.49
N GLU A 353 2.20 -17.44 4.21
CA GLU A 353 1.42 -18.09 3.15
C GLU A 353 1.21 -19.58 3.43
N TYR A 354 -0.05 -20.04 3.42
CA TYR A 354 -0.42 -21.39 3.85
C TYR A 354 0.35 -22.51 3.13
N ALA A 355 0.51 -22.42 1.80
CA ALA A 355 1.24 -23.43 1.03
C ALA A 355 2.73 -23.47 1.39
N MET A 356 3.33 -22.31 1.68
CA MET A 356 4.70 -22.20 2.17
C MET A 356 4.84 -22.83 3.56
N PHE A 357 3.92 -22.49 4.48
CA PHE A 357 3.88 -23.04 5.82
C PHE A 357 3.80 -24.57 5.78
N GLN A 358 2.85 -25.13 5.01
CA GLN A 358 2.68 -26.58 4.88
C GLN A 358 3.92 -27.28 4.35
N MET A 359 4.58 -26.70 3.34
CA MET A 359 5.81 -27.27 2.80
C MET A 359 6.92 -27.27 3.87
N LEU A 360 7.15 -26.13 4.52
CA LEU A 360 8.22 -26.00 5.52
C LEU A 360 8.01 -26.87 6.76
N ASP A 361 6.75 -27.10 7.16
CA ASP A 361 6.43 -27.96 8.30
C ASP A 361 6.88 -29.42 8.08
N THR A 362 6.90 -29.88 6.83
CA THR A 362 7.37 -31.22 6.45
C THR A 362 8.86 -31.32 6.15
N MET A 363 9.54 -30.18 6.00
CA MET A 363 10.96 -30.11 5.61
C MET A 363 11.90 -30.03 6.80
N LYS A 364 13.11 -30.54 6.63
CA LYS A 364 14.22 -30.29 7.57
C LYS A 364 15.00 -29.04 7.18
N VAL A 365 15.61 -28.40 8.19
CA VAL A 365 16.56 -27.30 7.96
C VAL A 365 17.71 -27.81 7.08
N GLY A 366 18.05 -27.04 6.04
CA GLY A 366 19.00 -27.37 4.99
C GLY A 366 18.40 -28.04 3.76
N GLU A 367 17.11 -28.40 3.76
CA GLU A 367 16.46 -29.02 2.60
C GLU A 367 15.88 -28.00 1.62
N ILE A 368 15.65 -28.48 0.38
CA ILE A 368 15.01 -27.74 -0.70
C ILE A 368 13.71 -28.43 -1.11
N SER A 369 12.62 -27.66 -1.15
CA SER A 369 11.28 -28.14 -1.50
C SER A 369 11.23 -28.74 -2.91
N ALA A 370 10.18 -29.50 -3.20
CA ALA A 370 9.79 -29.68 -4.61
C ALA A 370 9.34 -28.33 -5.22
N PRO A 371 9.29 -28.20 -6.56
CA PRO A 371 8.72 -27.01 -7.19
C PRO A 371 7.27 -26.78 -6.73
N LEU A 372 6.99 -25.56 -6.28
CA LEU A 372 5.71 -25.14 -5.73
C LEU A 372 5.07 -24.08 -6.63
N PRO A 373 3.94 -24.38 -7.28
CA PRO A 373 3.13 -23.38 -7.95
C PRO A 373 2.59 -22.37 -6.92
N TYR A 374 2.63 -21.10 -7.25
CA TYR A 374 2.05 -20.03 -6.43
C TYR A 374 1.69 -18.82 -7.29
N ARG A 375 1.02 -17.84 -6.67
CA ARG A 375 0.79 -16.53 -7.28
C ARG A 375 1.62 -15.49 -6.53
N THR A 376 2.31 -14.70 -7.32
CA THR A 376 3.05 -13.53 -6.84
C THR A 376 2.10 -12.41 -6.42
N GLU A 377 2.59 -11.44 -5.65
CA GLU A 377 1.80 -10.30 -5.17
C GLU A 377 1.23 -9.45 -6.33
N ASP A 378 1.96 -9.35 -7.44
CA ASP A 378 1.49 -8.67 -8.66
C ASP A 378 0.56 -9.54 -9.53
N GLY A 379 0.15 -10.70 -9.02
CA GLY A 379 -0.83 -11.58 -9.62
C GLY A 379 -0.29 -12.54 -10.68
N LYS A 380 1.02 -12.54 -10.98
CA LYS A 380 1.60 -13.49 -11.96
C LYS A 380 1.61 -14.91 -11.41
N SER A 381 1.24 -15.85 -12.28
CA SER A 381 1.41 -17.28 -12.03
C SER A 381 2.89 -17.65 -12.10
N ALA A 382 3.39 -18.34 -11.08
CA ALA A 382 4.80 -18.68 -10.97
C ALA A 382 4.99 -20.04 -10.28
N VAL A 383 6.20 -20.56 -10.37
CA VAL A 383 6.66 -21.72 -9.61
C VAL A 383 7.90 -21.30 -8.84
N ARG A 384 8.04 -21.79 -7.60
CA ARG A 384 9.21 -21.51 -6.77
C ARG A 384 9.81 -22.78 -6.16
N LEU A 385 11.10 -22.73 -5.88
CA LEU A 385 11.75 -23.61 -4.90
C LEU A 385 11.90 -22.84 -3.59
N LEU A 386 11.73 -23.53 -2.47
CA LEU A 386 12.01 -23.00 -1.14
C LEU A 386 13.21 -23.73 -0.54
N TYR A 387 14.14 -22.98 0.03
CA TYR A 387 15.26 -23.49 0.81
C TYR A 387 15.04 -23.17 2.28
N PHE A 388 14.93 -24.21 3.10
CA PHE A 388 14.69 -24.04 4.52
C PHE A 388 16.03 -23.78 5.24
N LYS A 389 16.47 -22.53 5.27
CA LYS A 389 17.82 -22.17 5.72
C LYS A 389 18.04 -22.35 7.22
N SER A 390 17.11 -21.88 8.05
CA SER A 390 17.22 -22.00 9.50
C SER A 390 15.84 -21.94 10.19
N LYS A 391 15.74 -22.51 11.40
CA LYS A 391 14.55 -22.45 12.26
C LYS A 391 14.95 -22.16 13.69
N ILE A 392 14.28 -21.21 14.31
CA ILE A 392 14.31 -20.96 15.75
C ILE A 392 12.98 -21.49 16.31
N ALA A 393 13.06 -22.44 17.24
CA ALA A 393 11.88 -22.99 17.89
C ALA A 393 11.14 -21.90 18.68
N PRO A 394 9.81 -22.03 18.89
CA PRO A 394 9.07 -21.08 19.71
C PRO A 394 9.70 -20.98 21.10
N HIS A 395 9.74 -19.77 21.63
CA HIS A 395 10.37 -19.50 22.91
C HIS A 395 9.75 -18.25 23.54
N THR A 396 9.84 -18.15 24.85
CA THR A 396 9.66 -16.85 25.52
C THR A 396 10.80 -15.93 25.12
N ALA A 397 10.52 -14.65 24.91
CA ALA A 397 11.51 -13.66 24.47
C ALA A 397 12.85 -13.80 25.22
N ASP A 398 13.93 -13.91 24.46
CA ASP A 398 15.27 -14.17 24.95
C ASP A 398 16.26 -13.11 24.46
N PHE A 399 17.12 -12.63 25.36
CA PHE A 399 18.06 -11.57 25.05
C PHE A 399 18.99 -11.88 23.87
N THR A 400 19.44 -13.13 23.74
CA THR A 400 20.43 -13.52 22.74
C THR A 400 19.76 -13.83 21.40
N LYS A 401 18.65 -14.57 21.44
CA LYS A 401 17.93 -14.99 20.22
C LYS A 401 17.24 -13.80 19.55
N ASP A 402 16.69 -12.88 20.35
CA ASP A 402 15.88 -11.75 19.88
C ASP A 402 16.62 -10.41 19.89
N PHE A 403 17.96 -10.42 20.00
CA PHE A 403 18.74 -9.20 20.17
C PHE A 403 18.44 -8.12 19.11
N GLU A 404 18.28 -8.49 17.84
CA GLU A 404 17.98 -7.56 16.74
C GLU A 404 16.60 -6.90 16.87
N LYS A 405 15.59 -7.67 17.29
CA LYS A 405 14.24 -7.16 17.58
C LYS A 405 14.27 -6.22 18.78
N LEU A 406 14.92 -6.65 19.86
CA LEU A 406 15.08 -5.83 21.06
C LEU A 406 15.85 -4.54 20.75
N GLN A 407 16.90 -4.61 19.94
CA GLN A 407 17.67 -3.45 19.48
C GLN A 407 16.78 -2.46 18.71
N THR A 408 15.93 -2.95 17.81
CA THR A 408 14.99 -2.12 17.05
C THR A 408 13.97 -1.43 17.96
N ILE A 409 13.39 -2.17 18.92
CA ILE A 409 12.46 -1.61 19.91
C ILE A 409 13.13 -0.54 20.76
N VAL A 410 14.34 -0.82 21.27
CA VAL A 410 15.09 0.14 22.09
C VAL A 410 15.49 1.38 21.29
N LEU A 411 15.91 1.20 20.04
CA LEU A 411 16.21 2.31 19.15
C LEU A 411 14.98 3.19 18.96
N GLN A 412 13.82 2.61 18.65
CA GLN A 412 12.58 3.37 18.47
C GLN A 412 12.17 4.09 19.77
N ASN A 413 12.26 3.42 20.93
CA ASN A 413 11.99 4.04 22.23
C ASN A 413 12.93 5.21 22.52
N LYS A 414 14.22 5.09 22.18
CA LYS A 414 15.19 6.18 22.30
C LYS A 414 14.87 7.34 21.36
N LYS A 415 14.49 7.06 20.12
CA LYS A 415 14.06 8.09 19.15
C LYS A 415 12.84 8.85 19.65
N ASN A 416 11.83 8.15 20.15
CA ASN A 416 10.63 8.75 20.74
C ASN A 416 10.98 9.65 21.93
N ARG A 417 11.88 9.21 22.83
CA ARG A 417 12.39 10.03 23.95
C ARG A 417 13.20 11.25 23.48
N ALA A 418 13.98 11.12 22.41
CA ALA A 418 14.71 12.24 21.84
C ALA A 418 13.75 13.31 21.30
N ILE A 419 12.68 12.89 20.63
CA ILE A 419 11.60 13.77 20.16
C ILE A 419 10.89 14.44 21.34
N ASP A 420 10.51 13.70 22.39
CA ASP A 420 9.88 14.26 23.59
C ASP A 420 10.79 15.29 24.30
N ASN A 421 12.08 14.98 24.46
CA ASN A 421 13.04 15.91 25.06
C ASN A 421 13.26 17.14 24.19
N TRP A 422 13.32 16.98 22.86
CA TRP A 422 13.41 18.08 21.92
C TRP A 422 12.16 18.97 22.00
N PHE A 423 10.98 18.35 22.08
CA PHE A 423 9.71 19.03 22.22
C PHE A 423 9.67 19.89 23.50
N LYS A 424 10.00 19.31 24.67
CA LYS A 424 10.03 20.03 25.96
C LYS A 424 10.95 21.25 25.95
N LYS A 425 12.04 21.21 25.18
CA LYS A 425 12.97 22.33 25.05
C LYS A 425 12.47 23.38 24.06
N SER A 426 11.80 22.94 22.99
CA SER A 426 11.44 23.79 21.85
C SER A 426 10.06 24.43 21.98
N VAL A 427 9.21 23.95 22.91
CA VAL A 427 7.85 24.46 23.09
C VAL A 427 7.82 25.93 23.50
N ALA A 428 8.87 26.42 24.15
CA ALA A 428 9.01 27.82 24.54
C ALA A 428 9.35 28.76 23.36
N ASP A 429 9.79 28.21 22.22
CA ASP A 429 10.18 28.99 21.04
C ASP A 429 8.98 29.32 20.14
N VAL A 430 7.81 28.73 20.40
CA VAL A 430 6.60 28.84 19.56
C VAL A 430 5.42 29.31 20.39
N TYR A 431 4.51 30.07 19.79
CA TYR A 431 3.30 30.55 20.46
C TYR A 431 2.13 29.59 20.23
N ILE A 432 1.61 29.00 21.32
CA ILE A 432 0.52 28.00 21.25
C ILE A 432 -0.73 28.55 21.95
N THR A 433 -1.87 28.52 21.25
CA THR A 433 -3.19 28.80 21.81
C THR A 433 -4.15 27.64 21.59
N VAL A 434 -4.91 27.27 22.62
CA VAL A 434 -5.90 26.19 22.56
C VAL A 434 -7.28 26.74 22.90
N ASP A 435 -8.30 26.33 22.16
CA ASP A 435 -9.68 26.74 22.39
C ASP A 435 -10.16 26.37 23.81
N PRO A 436 -10.94 27.24 24.48
CA PRO A 436 -11.42 26.99 25.84
C PRO A 436 -12.11 25.65 26.07
N GLU A 437 -12.77 25.10 25.04
CA GLU A 437 -13.41 23.77 25.09
C GLU A 437 -12.40 22.65 25.45
N PHE A 438 -11.12 22.83 25.12
CA PHE A 438 -10.07 21.84 25.31
C PHE A 438 -9.08 22.20 26.43
N HIS A 439 -9.36 23.21 27.25
CA HIS A 439 -8.48 23.57 28.39
C HIS A 439 -8.38 22.45 29.43
N SER A 440 -9.43 21.64 29.57
CA SER A 440 -9.43 20.45 30.44
C SER A 440 -8.44 19.38 29.98
N CYS A 441 -8.07 19.36 28.70
CA CYS A 441 -7.06 18.44 28.17
C CYS A 441 -5.65 18.73 28.69
N LYS A 442 -5.41 19.92 29.27
CA LYS A 442 -4.09 20.34 29.79
C LYS A 442 -2.97 20.04 28.80
N ILE A 443 -3.18 20.40 27.54
CA ILE A 443 -2.22 20.17 26.46
C ILE A 443 -0.85 20.73 26.91
N PHE A 444 0.15 19.86 26.98
CA PHE A 444 1.51 20.15 27.48
C PHE A 444 1.62 20.59 28.96
N GLY A 445 0.66 20.22 29.81
CA GLY A 445 0.64 20.60 31.22
C GLY A 445 0.34 22.07 31.46
N THR A 446 -0.03 22.84 30.42
CA THR A 446 -0.37 24.26 30.53
C THR A 446 -1.88 24.43 30.74
N THR A 447 -2.27 24.97 31.90
CA THR A 447 -3.53 25.72 32.02
C THR A 447 -3.24 27.11 31.49
N GLN A 448 -3.87 27.54 30.39
CA GLN A 448 -3.56 28.86 29.82
C GLN A 448 -3.93 29.98 30.79
N GLY A 449 -2.87 30.61 31.32
CA GLY A 449 -2.85 31.73 32.27
C GLY A 449 -1.44 32.11 32.74
N SER A 450 -0.37 31.60 32.13
CA SER A 450 1.01 32.00 32.45
C SER A 450 1.86 32.07 31.18
N ALA A 451 1.66 33.12 30.41
CA ALA A 451 2.81 33.82 29.88
C ALA A 451 3.54 34.42 31.10
N ALA A 452 4.82 34.11 31.27
CA ALA A 452 5.68 34.43 32.43
C ALA A 452 5.57 33.53 33.66
N THR A 453 6.25 32.36 33.65
CA THR A 453 7.00 31.79 34.80
C THR A 453 7.67 30.46 34.40
N LEU A 454 8.57 30.49 33.42
CA LEU A 454 9.63 29.47 33.29
C LEU A 454 10.98 30.17 33.13
N SER A 455 11.29 31.03 34.10
CA SER A 455 12.63 31.56 34.36
C SER A 455 12.77 31.74 35.88
N GLY A 456 13.62 30.95 36.53
CA GLY A 456 13.95 31.14 37.94
C GLY A 456 13.49 30.01 38.84
N GLY A 457 14.40 29.09 39.16
CA GLY A 457 14.19 28.04 40.13
C GLY A 457 15.40 27.14 40.31
N GLY A 458 16.60 27.72 40.33
CA GLY A 458 17.78 27.05 40.86
C GLY A 458 17.81 27.20 42.38
N ASN A 459 17.79 26.07 43.08
CA ASN A 459 18.65 25.74 44.21
C ASN A 459 18.66 24.24 44.40
#